data_AF-A0A9J6GR24-F1
#
_entry.id   AF-A0A9J6GR24-F1
#
_cell.length_a   1.000
_cell.length_b   1.000
_cell.length_c   1.000
_cell.angle_alpha   90.00
_cell.angle_beta   90.00
_cell.angle_gamma   90.00
#
_symmetry.space_group_name_H-M   'P 1'
#
loop_
_entity.id
_entity.type
_entity.pdbx_description
1 polymer ?
#
loop_
_entity_poly.entity_id
_entity_poly.type
_entity_poly.pdbx_seq_one_letter_code
_entity_poly.pdbx_strand_id
1 'polypeptide(L)'
;MGESDRIHLLHRFPISRLTYHLPFTPLTQTQHAQLNGLIRKAYRHALLLPPHASTTCLTAMGLHNTTQELIEAQRSSQILRLSRSSTVHHILASLNINPI
;
A
#
# COMPACT_ATOMS: atom_id res chain seq x y z
N MET A 1 18.50 -16.00 7.11
CA MET A 1 17.41 -15.24 6.46
C MET A 1 18.06 -14.17 5.61
N GLY A 2 17.87 -14.22 4.30
CA GLY A 2 18.41 -13.21 3.38
C GLY A 2 17.68 -11.87 3.52
N GLU A 3 18.19 -10.83 2.86
CA GLU A 3 17.54 -9.53 2.78
C GLU A 3 16.14 -9.64 2.14
N SER A 4 16.06 -10.34 1.00
CA SER A 4 14.81 -10.57 0.27
C SER A 4 13.76 -11.29 1.12
N ASP A 5 14.14 -12.29 1.91
CA ASP A 5 13.21 -13.02 2.79
C ASP A 5 12.49 -12.09 3.77
N ARG A 6 13.21 -11.09 4.28
CA ARG A 6 12.72 -10.15 5.30
C ARG A 6 11.80 -9.12 4.67
N ILE A 7 12.12 -8.67 3.46
CA ILE A 7 11.24 -7.83 2.64
C ILE A 7 9.96 -8.60 2.28
N HIS A 8 10.08 -9.86 1.86
CA HIS A 8 8.91 -10.70 1.57
C HIS A 8 8.03 -10.91 2.80
N LEU A 9 8.62 -11.13 3.98
CA LEU A 9 7.88 -11.23 5.24
C LEU A 9 7.15 -9.92 5.55
N LEU A 10 7.81 -8.78 5.34
CA LEU A 10 7.21 -7.46 5.50
C LEU A 10 6.05 -7.24 4.53
N HIS A 11 6.19 -7.66 3.27
CA HIS A 11 5.11 -7.55 2.31
C HIS A 11 3.91 -8.46 2.69
N ARG A 12 4.21 -9.71 3.04
CA ARG A 12 3.19 -10.75 3.25
C ARG A 12 2.39 -10.56 4.55
N PHE A 13 2.97 -9.93 5.57
CA PHE A 13 2.30 -9.77 6.87
C PHE A 13 1.78 -8.34 7.13
N PRO A 14 2.62 -7.32 7.41
CA PRO A 14 2.10 -6.00 7.73
C PRO A 14 1.52 -5.28 6.51
N ILE A 15 2.16 -5.34 5.34
CA ILE A 15 1.67 -4.61 4.16
C ILE A 15 0.35 -5.19 3.64
N SER A 16 0.22 -6.52 3.59
CA SER A 16 -1.05 -7.17 3.21
C SER A 16 -2.20 -6.77 4.15
N ARG A 17 -1.96 -6.76 5.46
CA ARG A 17 -2.93 -6.34 6.47
C ARG A 17 -3.32 -4.87 6.29
N LEU A 18 -2.33 -3.99 6.12
CA LEU A 18 -2.59 -2.57 5.87
C LEU A 18 -3.41 -2.37 4.60
N THR A 19 -3.01 -2.99 3.49
CA THR A 19 -3.72 -2.89 2.20
C THR A 19 -5.18 -3.33 2.31
N TYR A 20 -5.47 -4.33 3.15
CA TYR A 20 -6.84 -4.79 3.37
C TYR A 20 -7.67 -3.80 4.21
N HIS A 21 -7.12 -3.22 5.28
CA HIS A 21 -7.88 -2.39 6.21
C HIS A 21 -7.94 -0.90 5.86
N LEU A 22 -6.90 -0.37 5.23
CA LEU A 22 -6.76 1.07 4.95
C LEU A 22 -7.92 1.66 4.13
N PRO A 23 -8.46 1.02 3.08
CA PRO A 23 -9.52 1.61 2.26
C PRO A 23 -10.86 1.77 2.99
N PHE A 24 -11.10 0.94 4.01
CA PHE A 24 -12.39 0.88 4.71
C PHE A 24 -12.39 1.67 6.02
N THR A 25 -11.25 2.21 6.42
CA THR A 25 -11.10 2.95 7.66
C THR A 25 -10.99 4.44 7.36
N PRO A 26 -11.89 5.30 7.86
CA PRO A 26 -11.70 6.74 7.73
C PRO A 26 -10.50 7.15 8.58
N LEU A 27 -9.42 7.56 7.92
CA LEU A 27 -8.18 7.99 8.57
C LEU A 27 -7.96 9.48 8.37
N THR A 28 -7.52 10.14 9.44
CA THR A 28 -7.09 11.55 9.40
C THR A 28 -5.71 11.65 8.75
N GLN A 29 -5.40 12.79 8.13
CA GLN A 29 -4.08 13.06 7.53
C GLN A 29 -2.90 12.78 8.49
N THR A 30 -3.08 13.06 9.78
CA THR A 30 -2.10 12.78 10.83
C THR A 30 -1.85 11.28 11.01
N GLN A 31 -2.90 10.46 10.94
CA GLN A 31 -2.80 9.01 11.04
C GLN A 31 -2.12 8.41 9.80
N HIS A 32 -2.41 8.94 8.60
CA HIS A 32 -1.66 8.58 7.39
C HIS A 32 -0.16 8.85 7.54
N ALA A 33 0.21 10.01 8.09
CA ALA A 33 1.61 10.34 8.34
C ALA A 33 2.27 9.38 9.35
N GLN A 34 1.56 9.01 10.42
CA GLN A 34 2.01 8.03 11.41
C GLN A 34 2.23 6.65 10.78
N LEU A 35 1.26 6.16 10.00
CA LEU A 35 1.35 4.88 9.31
C LEU A 35 2.50 4.85 8.30
N ASN A 36 2.68 5.91 7.51
CA ASN A 36 3.84 6.06 6.63
C ASN A 36 5.15 6.01 7.43
N GLY A 37 5.19 6.59 8.63
CA GLY A 37 6.31 6.48 9.55
C GLY A 37 6.58 5.04 10.02
N LEU A 38 5.54 4.28 10.34
CA LEU A 38 5.63 2.87 10.73
C LEU A 38 6.12 1.99 9.58
N ILE A 39 5.60 2.19 8.37
CA ILE A 39 6.06 1.50 7.15
C ILE A 39 7.55 1.74 6.96
N ARG A 40 8.01 3.00 7.00
CA ARG A 40 9.45 3.32 6.88
C ARG A 40 10.30 2.66 7.97
N LYS A 41 9.83 2.65 9.22
CA LYS A 41 10.55 1.96 10.32
C LYS A 41 10.67 0.46 10.03
N ALA A 42 9.59 -0.17 9.58
CA ALA A 42 9.58 -1.59 9.29
C ALA A 42 10.53 -1.96 8.13
N TYR A 43 10.58 -1.15 7.07
CA TYR A 43 11.56 -1.33 5.98
C TYR A 43 13.00 -1.09 6.44
N ARG A 44 13.27 -0.07 7.26
CA ARG A 44 14.62 0.11 7.83
C ARG A 44 15.05 -1.11 8.63
N HIS A 45 14.17 -1.63 9.48
CA HIS A 45 14.43 -2.85 10.21
C HIS A 45 14.71 -4.00 9.24
N ALA A 46 13.85 -4.22 8.23
CA ALA A 46 14.02 -5.28 7.23
C ALA A 46 15.29 -5.16 6.37
N LEU A 47 15.90 -3.97 6.29
CA LEU A 47 17.16 -3.72 5.56
C LEU A 47 18.39 -3.65 6.49
N LEU A 48 18.23 -3.87 7.80
CA LEU A 48 19.29 -3.66 8.82
C LEU A 48 19.88 -2.25 8.80
N LEU A 49 19.09 -1.27 8.37
CA LEU A 49 19.53 0.11 8.36
C LEU A 49 19.44 0.71 9.76
N PRO A 50 20.37 1.62 10.13
CA PRO A 50 20.27 2.36 11.37
C PRO A 50 18.92 3.10 11.50
N PRO A 51 18.40 3.29 12.72
CA PRO A 51 17.13 4.01 12.93
C PRO A 51 17.18 5.45 12.42
N HIS A 52 18.37 6.05 12.34
CA HIS A 52 18.62 7.40 11.84
C HIS A 52 18.95 7.46 10.33
N ALA A 53 18.86 6.34 9.62
CA ALA A 53 19.10 6.31 8.17
C ALA A 53 18.15 7.26 7.43
N SER A 54 18.72 7.99 6.46
CA SER A 54 18.03 9.08 5.76
C SER A 54 16.75 8.58 5.10
N THR A 55 15.64 9.27 5.39
CA THR A 55 14.33 9.01 4.77
C THR A 55 14.39 9.19 3.26
N THR A 56 15.19 10.16 2.79
CA THR A 56 15.35 10.47 1.37
C THR A 56 15.97 9.32 0.60
N CYS A 57 17.00 8.68 1.14
CA CYS A 57 17.60 7.49 0.52
C CYS A 57 16.62 6.32 0.52
N LEU A 58 15.89 6.10 1.62
CA LEU A 58 14.86 5.04 1.69
C LEU A 58 13.76 5.21 0.64
N THR A 59 13.26 6.43 0.46
CA THR A 59 12.26 6.74 -0.57
C THR A 59 12.85 6.61 -1.97
N ALA A 60 14.10 7.04 -2.20
CA ALA A 60 14.77 6.94 -3.49
C ALA A 60 15.00 5.50 -3.95
N MET A 61 15.10 4.55 -3.01
CA MET A 61 15.20 3.12 -3.34
C MET A 61 13.89 2.54 -3.89
N GLY A 62 12.74 3.23 -3.75
CA GLY A 62 11.45 2.75 -4.29
C GLY A 62 10.95 1.45 -3.66
N LEU A 63 11.51 1.05 -2.52
CA LEU A 63 11.24 -0.25 -1.89
C LEU A 63 9.89 -0.31 -1.15
N HIS A 64 9.26 0.83 -0.88
CA HIS A 64 8.02 0.88 -0.11
C HIS A 64 7.01 1.83 -0.73
N ASN A 65 5.74 1.42 -0.71
CA ASN A 65 4.63 2.26 -1.11
C ASN A 65 4.14 3.12 0.07
N THR A 66 3.64 4.31 -0.22
CA THR A 66 2.92 5.14 0.75
C THR A 66 1.53 4.56 1.05
N THR A 67 0.94 4.94 2.18
CA THR A 67 -0.44 4.53 2.51
C THR A 67 -1.46 4.93 1.44
N GLN A 68 -1.28 6.08 0.80
CA GLN A 68 -2.15 6.52 -0.30
C GLN A 68 -1.99 5.64 -1.54
N GLU A 69 -0.75 5.28 -1.90
CA GLU A 69 -0.48 4.34 -3.00
C GLU A 69 -1.07 2.96 -2.73
N LEU A 70 -0.99 2.47 -1.48
CA LEU A 70 -1.60 1.19 -1.11
C LEU A 70 -3.14 1.22 -1.24
N ILE A 71 -3.77 2.34 -0.86
CA ILE A 71 -5.22 2.53 -1.02
C ILE A 71 -5.60 2.58 -2.50
N GLU A 72 -4.86 3.34 -3.31
CA GLU A 72 -5.15 3.49 -4.73
C GLU A 72 -4.91 2.17 -5.50
N ALA A 73 -3.84 1.45 -5.18
CA ALA A 73 -3.57 0.13 -5.75
C ALA A 73 -4.70 -0.85 -5.41
N GLN A 74 -5.18 -0.84 -4.17
CA GLN A 74 -6.30 -1.69 -3.75
C GLN A 74 -7.61 -1.31 -4.44
N ARG A 75 -7.89 0.00 -4.56
CA ARG A 75 -9.05 0.52 -5.28
C ARG A 75 -9.02 0.11 -6.76
N SER A 76 -7.87 0.26 -7.41
CA SER A 76 -7.66 -0.13 -8.81
C SER A 76 -7.88 -1.63 -9.00
N SER A 77 -7.32 -2.45 -8.12
CA SER A 77 -7.54 -3.91 -8.12
C SER A 77 -9.03 -4.28 -7.96
N GLN A 78 -9.75 -3.57 -7.10
CA GLN A 78 -11.19 -3.78 -6.94
C GLN A 78 -11.97 -3.37 -8.19
N ILE A 79 -11.67 -2.23 -8.81
CA ILE A 79 -12.30 -1.78 -10.06
C ILE A 79 -12.08 -2.82 -11.16
N LEU A 80 -10.85 -3.30 -11.34
CA LEU A 80 -10.50 -4.34 -12.32
C LEU A 80 -11.20 -5.67 -12.03
N ARG A 81 -11.36 -6.04 -10.75
CA ARG A 81 -12.11 -7.25 -10.38
C ARG A 81 -13.59 -7.11 -10.70
N LEU A 82 -14.17 -5.94 -10.42
CA LEU A 82 -15.58 -5.65 -10.61
C LEU A 82 -15.95 -5.50 -12.09
N SER A 83 -15.05 -4.96 -12.93
CA SER A 83 -15.26 -4.84 -14.37
C SER A 83 -15.40 -6.19 -15.08
N ARG A 84 -14.92 -7.29 -14.49
CA ARG A 84 -15.11 -8.65 -15.02
C ARG A 84 -16.55 -9.16 -14.95
N SER A 85 -17.42 -8.54 -14.14
CA SER A 85 -18.83 -8.91 -14.03
C SER A 85 -19.68 -8.01 -14.93
N SER A 86 -20.53 -8.58 -15.78
CA SER A 86 -21.34 -7.79 -16.74
C SER A 86 -22.31 -6.83 -16.04
N THR A 87 -22.94 -7.26 -14.94
CA THR A 87 -23.86 -6.42 -14.15
C THR A 87 -23.12 -5.24 -13.52
N VAL A 88 -21.95 -5.49 -12.93
CA VAL A 88 -21.19 -4.43 -12.25
C VAL A 88 -20.50 -3.52 -13.26
N HIS A 89 -20.10 -4.03 -14.42
CA HIS A 89 -19.59 -3.21 -15.51
C HIS A 89 -20.62 -2.17 -15.96
N HIS A 90 -21.90 -2.54 -16.10
CA HIS A 90 -22.96 -1.58 -16.39
C HIS A 90 -23.12 -0.52 -15.29
N ILE A 91 -23.02 -0.92 -14.02
CA ILE A 91 -23.07 0.03 -12.89
C ILE A 91 -21.86 0.98 -12.93
N LEU A 92 -20.65 0.48 -13.17
CA LEU A 92 -19.44 1.31 -13.30
C LEU A 92 -19.54 2.29 -14.48
N ALA A 93 -20.08 1.84 -15.62
CA ALA A 93 -20.34 2.69 -16.77
C ALA A 93 -21.35 3.80 -16.46
N SER A 94 -22.42 3.51 -15.70
CA SER A 94 -23.37 4.53 -15.25
C SER A 94 -22.78 5.57 -14.29
N LEU A 95 -21.71 5.21 -13.57
CA LEU A 95 -20.98 6.08 -12.65
C LEU A 95 -19.83 6.84 -13.33
N ASN A 96 -19.66 6.70 -14.65
CA ASN A 96 -18.52 7.23 -15.42
C ASN A 96 -17.15 6.80 -14.87
N ILE A 97 -17.07 5.63 -14.23
CA ILE A 97 -15.80 5.05 -13.77
C ILE A 97 -15.34 4.07 -14.84
N ASN A 98 -14.41 4.51 -15.71
CA ASN A 98 -13.85 3.65 -16.74
C ASN A 98 -12.74 2.76 -16.12
N PRO A 99 -12.81 1.43 -16.25
CA PRO A 99 -11.67 0.59 -15.89
C PRO A 99 -10.48 0.93 -16.80
N ILE A 100 -9.33 1.19 -16.18
CA ILE A 100 -8.04 1.48 -16.85
C ILE A 100 -7.45 0.18 -17.40
#